data_AF-A0AA36G1Z6-F1
#
_entry.id   AF-A0AA36G1Z6-F1
#
_cell.length_a   1.000
_cell.length_b   1.000
_cell.length_c   1.000
_cell.angle_alpha   90.00
_cell.angle_beta   90.00
_cell.angle_gamma   90.00
#
_symmetry.space_group_name_H-M   'P 1'
#
loop_
_entity.id
_entity.type
_entity.pdbx_description
1 polymer ?
#
loop_
_entity_poly.entity_id
_entity_poly.type
_entity_poly.pdbx_seq_one_letter_code
_entity_poly.pdbx_strand_id
1 'polypeptide(L)'
;MRPSAATPTMNRRQTMPAPSAQRQVAATPARNSVLPGAAFGVQSARRSSFFKGSSVLKDPRPLSDGMYRAEMVRKLHNFLRENCGAEISEKTVRSPGAREFVLMFENIYQHLSPTFKVKGRMEEEIPRVFAKLGYPFPLKSSTLQTVGASHSIPHVLGALCWLVDLVQITLSIQPSDVLLGSKGHEDSTKATLKYMLKQNVFKSEAGAKMDPAFYEGKVAQLRAQLRSAGEHPNIEEAKERLELAKTEYDTLMEEAGEGQLKCELHALQGDLRVQRQFVGELELENRRVLEQVAALKSGNKNREELQQQLLTQIEEKQMTIQRQTAMHKITPEQARAIKGEIASFRSQISSLRAELDDVGKNKWKEGPLLKNELFKYNQMFDEWVREVHDLKRAIDGHSVAVQSEHHEPLSAQALFQRVTQDCPKMLRDARKELEDVVRQIRSRTGKCKQDIDSKKVDLKSLQRQNETKKKEAQLEERKRTREREQWDNERKGLEVEIENLQLERVRLVDKKTEASRLDTEIKQAQAALKAQEGELEDYVTAVLYQMLDEVAALSSGVDEQKAMLVRTAESNNSLVEAVLELDLDAQKENISTHQIKTPRHK
;
A
#
# COMPACT_ATOMS: atom_id res chain seq x y z
N MET A 1 68.45 -15.41 10.55
CA MET A 1 68.42 -16.13 9.26
C MET A 1 67.40 -15.46 8.34
N ARG A 2 67.87 -14.78 7.29
CA ARG A 2 67.17 -14.56 6.01
C ARG A 2 67.83 -15.51 4.98
N PRO A 3 67.33 -15.73 3.75
CA PRO A 3 66.22 -15.12 2.99
C PRO A 3 65.25 -16.24 2.44
N SER A 4 64.28 -16.08 1.53
CA SER A 4 64.33 -15.52 0.17
C SER A 4 62.96 -15.69 -0.54
N ALA A 5 62.79 -14.90 -1.62
CA ALA A 5 61.84 -14.95 -2.75
C ALA A 5 61.02 -13.64 -2.84
N ALA A 6 61.49 -12.62 -3.57
CA ALA A 6 61.61 -12.48 -5.03
C ALA A 6 60.26 -12.29 -5.75
N THR A 7 60.11 -11.09 -6.31
CA THR A 7 59.07 -10.59 -7.23
C THR A 7 59.25 -11.18 -8.65
N PRO A 8 58.35 -10.94 -9.64
CA PRO A 8 58.56 -9.74 -10.48
C PRO A 8 57.31 -9.10 -11.16
N THR A 9 57.39 -7.77 -11.34
CA THR A 9 57.06 -6.91 -12.54
C THR A 9 55.64 -6.85 -13.14
N MET A 10 54.98 -5.67 -13.10
CA MET A 10 54.91 -4.55 -14.11
C MET A 10 53.88 -4.82 -15.24
N ASN A 11 53.09 -3.89 -15.80
CA ASN A 11 53.17 -2.43 -15.98
C ASN A 11 51.78 -1.92 -16.46
N ARG A 12 51.22 -0.78 -16.03
CA ARG A 12 51.20 0.54 -16.73
C ARG A 12 49.72 1.02 -16.87
N ARG A 13 49.25 1.99 -16.07
CA ARG A 13 49.22 3.46 -16.28
C ARG A 13 48.14 3.92 -17.29
N GLN A 14 47.19 4.75 -16.81
CA GLN A 14 46.57 5.96 -17.43
C GLN A 14 45.09 6.13 -17.01
N THR A 15 44.79 7.04 -16.07
CA THR A 15 44.27 8.42 -16.28
C THR A 15 42.86 8.50 -16.88
N MET A 16 41.88 8.83 -16.03
CA MET A 16 40.54 9.28 -16.40
C MET A 16 40.53 10.81 -16.54
N PRO A 17 40.05 11.37 -17.66
CA PRO A 17 39.68 12.78 -17.74
C PRO A 17 38.17 12.97 -17.87
N ALA A 18 37.66 14.01 -17.22
CA ALA A 18 36.56 14.83 -17.71
C ALA A 18 37.15 16.24 -17.99
N PRO A 19 36.47 17.23 -18.61
CA PRO A 19 35.17 17.28 -19.30
C PRO A 19 35.26 17.99 -20.68
N SER A 20 34.16 18.13 -21.45
CA SER A 20 33.74 19.40 -22.12
C SER A 20 32.57 19.23 -23.12
N ALA A 21 31.91 20.36 -23.41
CA ALA A 21 30.56 20.57 -23.94
C ALA A 21 30.46 20.71 -25.48
N GLN A 22 29.22 20.55 -26.01
CA GLN A 22 28.48 21.40 -26.99
C GLN A 22 27.25 20.61 -27.51
N ARG A 23 26.05 21.12 -27.87
CA ARG A 23 25.40 22.45 -27.85
C ARG A 23 23.93 22.29 -28.35
N GLN A 24 22.94 22.86 -27.64
CA GLN A 24 21.59 23.37 -28.05
C GLN A 24 20.55 22.38 -28.67
N VAL A 25 19.21 22.51 -28.55
CA VAL A 25 18.30 23.65 -28.28
C VAL A 25 16.91 23.18 -27.72
N ALA A 26 16.19 24.14 -27.10
CA ALA A 26 14.72 24.34 -26.95
C ALA A 26 13.86 23.32 -26.16
N ALA A 27 12.82 23.69 -25.39
CA ALA A 27 12.34 24.96 -24.84
C ALA A 27 11.41 24.68 -23.63
N THR A 28 11.47 25.55 -22.62
CA THR A 28 10.59 25.71 -21.42
C THR A 28 9.24 26.39 -21.80
N PRO A 29 8.34 26.86 -20.89
CA PRO A 29 8.30 26.88 -19.41
C PRO A 29 6.93 26.50 -18.78
N ALA A 30 6.86 25.96 -17.56
CA ALA A 30 6.82 26.59 -16.22
C ALA A 30 5.41 26.70 -15.61
N ARG A 31 5.34 26.15 -14.39
CA ARG A 31 4.32 26.35 -13.36
C ARG A 31 4.61 27.68 -12.63
N ASN A 32 3.56 28.34 -12.15
CA ASN A 32 3.54 28.84 -10.77
C ASN A 32 2.10 29.09 -10.31
N SER A 33 1.82 28.58 -9.12
CA SER A 33 0.61 28.68 -8.30
C SER A 33 0.60 29.95 -7.44
N VAL A 34 -0.58 30.39 -6.97
CA VAL A 34 -0.92 30.72 -5.55
C VAL A 34 -2.40 31.18 -5.44
N LEU A 35 -3.06 30.71 -4.37
CA LEU A 35 -4.44 30.87 -3.87
C LEU A 35 -4.74 32.28 -3.27
N PRO A 36 -5.82 32.58 -2.48
CA PRO A 36 -7.22 32.10 -2.38
C PRO A 36 -8.31 33.22 -2.22
N GLY A 37 -9.61 32.87 -2.26
CA GLY A 37 -10.55 33.22 -1.17
C GLY A 37 -11.61 34.33 -1.33
N ALA A 38 -12.89 33.88 -1.40
CA ALA A 38 -14.14 34.44 -0.86
C ALA A 38 -14.85 35.67 -1.48
N ALA A 39 -16.04 35.44 -2.07
CA ALA A 39 -17.34 35.90 -1.54
C ALA A 39 -18.52 35.50 -2.47
N PHE A 40 -19.63 35.08 -1.88
CA PHE A 40 -20.88 34.68 -2.52
C PHE A 40 -21.63 35.88 -3.14
N GLY A 41 -22.30 35.68 -4.28
CA GLY A 41 -23.24 36.64 -4.84
C GLY A 41 -23.80 36.21 -6.21
N VAL A 42 -24.99 35.63 -6.19
CA VAL A 42 -25.83 35.35 -7.37
C VAL A 42 -26.11 36.66 -8.12
N GLN A 43 -25.79 36.73 -9.42
CA GLN A 43 -26.69 37.22 -10.48
C GLN A 43 -25.99 37.46 -11.83
N SER A 44 -26.64 36.91 -12.85
CA SER A 44 -26.85 37.51 -14.18
C SER A 44 -25.65 37.65 -15.10
N ALA A 45 -25.61 36.73 -16.06
CA ALA A 45 -24.85 36.75 -17.29
C ALA A 45 -24.96 38.10 -18.00
N ARG A 46 -23.96 38.97 -17.78
CA ARG A 46 -23.73 40.15 -18.62
C ARG A 46 -22.84 39.75 -19.78
N ARG A 47 -23.52 39.61 -20.92
CA ARG A 47 -22.98 39.58 -22.28
C ARG A 47 -21.85 40.61 -22.45
N SER A 48 -20.69 40.14 -22.89
CA SER A 48 -19.59 40.98 -23.38
C SER A 48 -19.98 41.62 -24.71
N SER A 49 -20.31 42.90 -24.66
CA SER A 49 -20.60 43.75 -25.82
C SER A 49 -19.31 44.28 -26.43
N PHE A 50 -18.81 43.58 -27.46
CA PHE A 50 -17.68 44.02 -28.31
C PHE A 50 -18.08 44.16 -29.79
N PHE A 51 -19.27 44.67 -30.10
CA PHE A 51 -19.58 45.10 -31.48
C PHE A 51 -20.53 46.30 -31.45
N LYS A 52 -19.96 47.50 -31.49
CA LYS A 52 -20.67 48.74 -31.80
C LYS A 52 -20.06 49.33 -33.07
N GLY A 53 -20.40 48.72 -34.19
CA GLY A 53 -20.27 49.29 -35.52
C GLY A 53 -21.61 49.11 -36.21
N SER A 54 -22.23 50.20 -36.65
CA SER A 54 -23.39 50.19 -37.54
C SER A 54 -22.95 49.70 -38.93
N SER A 55 -22.55 48.44 -39.02
CA SER A 55 -22.55 47.73 -40.29
C SER A 55 -23.97 47.23 -40.47
N VAL A 56 -24.68 47.73 -41.49
CA VAL A 56 -25.85 47.03 -42.03
C VAL A 56 -25.45 45.58 -42.18
N LEU A 57 -26.04 44.69 -41.36
CA LEU A 57 -25.77 43.25 -41.42
C LEU A 57 -26.04 42.81 -42.85
N LYS A 58 -24.95 42.57 -43.60
CA LYS A 58 -25.04 42.08 -44.97
C LYS A 58 -25.56 40.65 -44.87
N ASP A 59 -26.58 40.33 -45.67
CA ASP A 59 -27.13 38.98 -45.70
C ASP A 59 -26.00 37.98 -46.03
N PRO A 60 -25.65 37.06 -45.12
CA PRO A 60 -24.55 36.11 -45.34
C PRO A 60 -24.95 35.00 -46.31
N ARG A 61 -26.24 34.89 -46.68
CA ARG A 61 -26.70 33.88 -47.62
C ARG A 61 -26.24 34.24 -49.04
N PRO A 62 -25.71 33.27 -49.82
CA PRO A 62 -25.27 33.50 -51.18
C PRO A 62 -26.46 33.62 -52.14
N LEU A 63 -27.27 34.67 -52.00
CA LEU A 63 -28.50 34.87 -52.78
C LEU A 63 -28.24 35.05 -54.29
N SER A 64 -27.04 35.47 -54.68
CA SER A 64 -26.64 35.61 -56.09
C SER A 64 -26.29 34.27 -56.75
N ASP A 65 -25.94 33.25 -55.97
CA ASP A 65 -25.55 31.95 -56.49
C ASP A 65 -26.77 31.22 -57.11
N GLY A 66 -26.57 30.63 -58.29
CA GLY A 66 -27.60 29.88 -59.00
C GLY A 66 -27.95 28.56 -58.31
N MET A 67 -26.95 27.88 -57.74
CA MET A 67 -27.14 26.58 -57.09
C MET A 67 -27.90 26.73 -55.77
N TYR A 68 -27.49 27.68 -54.92
CA TYR A 68 -28.20 27.99 -53.68
C TYR A 68 -29.65 28.44 -53.92
N ARG A 69 -29.91 29.20 -54.99
CA ARG A 69 -31.28 29.56 -55.39
C ARG A 69 -32.13 28.35 -55.78
N ALA A 70 -31.56 27.40 -56.52
CA ALA A 70 -32.27 26.17 -56.87
C ALA A 70 -32.62 25.34 -55.63
N GLU A 71 -31.71 25.28 -54.65
CA GLU A 71 -31.96 24.60 -53.38
C GLU A 71 -33.09 25.27 -52.57
N MET A 72 -33.10 26.61 -52.48
CA MET A 72 -34.18 27.37 -51.84
C MET A 72 -35.53 27.10 -52.52
N VAL A 73 -35.59 27.09 -53.85
CA VAL A 73 -36.81 26.78 -54.61
C VAL A 73 -37.30 25.38 -54.29
N ARG A 74 -36.41 24.37 -54.32
CA ARG A 74 -36.75 22.98 -53.99
C ARG A 74 -37.24 22.84 -52.55
N LYS A 75 -36.57 23.48 -51.59
CA LYS A 75 -36.96 23.46 -50.18
C LYS A 75 -38.35 24.05 -49.96
N LEU A 76 -38.61 25.22 -50.54
CA LEU A 76 -39.91 25.89 -50.45
C LEU A 76 -41.02 25.08 -51.12
N HIS A 77 -40.76 24.55 -52.32
CA HIS A 77 -41.71 23.71 -53.06
C HIS A 77 -42.06 22.42 -52.30
N ASN A 78 -41.06 21.72 -51.75
CA ASN A 78 -41.30 20.51 -50.96
C ASN A 78 -42.14 20.81 -49.72
N PHE A 79 -41.81 21.90 -48.99
CA PHE A 79 -42.58 22.28 -47.81
C PHE A 79 -44.05 22.61 -48.14
N LEU A 80 -44.30 23.38 -49.21
CA LEU A 80 -45.65 23.74 -49.63
C LEU A 80 -46.46 22.52 -50.10
N ARG A 81 -45.82 21.58 -50.80
CA ARG A 81 -46.45 20.32 -51.23
C ARG A 81 -46.86 19.46 -50.05
N GLU A 82 -45.96 19.29 -49.08
CA GLU A 82 -46.17 18.40 -47.94
C GLU A 82 -47.18 18.95 -46.94
N ASN A 83 -47.17 20.27 -46.68
CA ASN A 83 -47.88 20.86 -45.54
C ASN A 83 -49.11 21.69 -45.92
N CYS A 84 -49.22 22.17 -47.17
CA CYS A 84 -50.27 23.09 -47.58
C CYS A 84 -51.21 22.52 -48.66
N GLY A 85 -50.97 21.30 -49.16
CA GLY A 85 -51.83 20.59 -50.11
C GLY A 85 -52.08 21.31 -51.45
N ALA A 86 -51.35 22.39 -51.73
CA ALA A 86 -51.53 23.19 -52.94
C ALA A 86 -50.64 22.64 -54.07
N GLU A 87 -51.22 22.39 -55.25
CA GLU A 87 -50.51 21.99 -56.48
C GLU A 87 -49.71 23.18 -57.07
N ILE A 88 -48.75 23.71 -56.32
CA ILE A 88 -47.86 24.78 -56.80
C ILE A 88 -46.71 24.11 -57.57
N SER A 89 -46.63 24.36 -58.88
CA SER A 89 -45.51 23.90 -59.70
C SER A 89 -44.20 24.59 -59.29
N GLU A 90 -43.08 23.86 -59.36
CA GLU A 90 -41.73 24.40 -59.14
C GLU A 90 -41.42 25.63 -60.04
N LYS A 91 -42.03 25.69 -61.24
CA LYS A 91 -41.94 26.86 -62.13
C LYS A 91 -42.56 28.12 -61.52
N THR A 92 -43.68 27.97 -60.82
CA THR A 92 -44.38 29.06 -60.13
C THR A 92 -43.58 29.54 -58.91
N VAL A 93 -42.90 28.64 -58.21
CA VAL A 93 -42.02 29.00 -57.08
C VAL A 93 -40.78 29.77 -57.55
N ARG A 94 -40.24 29.43 -58.73
CA ARG A 94 -39.07 30.11 -59.31
C ARG A 94 -39.35 31.54 -59.78
N SER A 95 -40.60 31.86 -60.13
CA SER A 95 -41.02 33.20 -60.56
C SER A 95 -42.50 33.45 -60.21
N PRO A 96 -42.82 33.65 -58.93
CA PRO A 96 -44.19 33.88 -58.48
C PRO A 96 -44.67 35.27 -58.91
N GLY A 97 -45.94 35.35 -59.32
CA GLY A 97 -46.64 36.63 -59.38
C GLY A 97 -46.97 37.14 -57.98
N ALA A 98 -47.48 38.38 -57.90
CA ALA A 98 -47.83 39.00 -56.62
C ALA A 98 -48.88 38.18 -55.85
N ARG A 99 -49.86 37.62 -56.55
CA ARG A 99 -50.94 36.81 -55.96
C ARG A 99 -50.42 35.47 -55.45
N GLU A 100 -49.59 34.80 -56.23
CA GLU A 100 -48.97 33.52 -55.88
C GLU A 100 -48.02 33.68 -54.69
N PHE A 101 -47.26 34.78 -54.66
CA PHE A 101 -46.40 35.10 -53.53
C PHE A 101 -47.17 35.30 -52.22
N VAL A 102 -48.27 36.08 -52.25
CA VAL A 102 -49.12 36.28 -51.06
C VAL A 102 -49.70 34.95 -50.60
N LEU A 103 -50.18 34.12 -51.52
CA LEU A 103 -50.71 32.80 -51.18
C LEU A 103 -49.65 31.89 -50.53
N MET A 104 -48.43 31.86 -51.08
CA MET A 104 -47.33 31.11 -50.46
C MET A 104 -47.00 31.63 -49.06
N PHE A 105 -46.92 32.95 -48.88
CA PHE A 105 -46.64 33.55 -47.58
C PHE A 105 -47.73 33.25 -46.56
N GLU A 106 -49.01 33.40 -46.93
CA GLU A 106 -50.15 33.10 -46.06
C GLU A 106 -50.16 31.63 -45.63
N ASN A 107 -49.99 30.72 -46.58
CA ASN A 107 -49.99 29.28 -46.29
C ASN A 107 -48.87 28.91 -45.31
N ILE A 108 -47.67 29.44 -45.50
CA ILE A 108 -46.54 29.17 -44.58
C ILE A 108 -46.80 29.80 -43.22
N TYR A 109 -47.28 31.05 -43.17
CA TYR A 109 -47.50 31.76 -41.91
C TYR A 109 -48.69 31.21 -41.11
N GLN A 110 -49.68 30.59 -41.77
CA GLN A 110 -50.82 29.96 -41.10
C GLN A 110 -50.43 28.79 -40.19
N HIS A 111 -49.26 28.16 -40.43
CA HIS A 111 -48.70 27.19 -39.48
C HIS A 111 -48.30 27.80 -38.14
N LEU A 112 -47.99 29.10 -38.10
CA LEU A 112 -47.73 29.85 -36.86
C LEU A 112 -49.00 30.50 -36.29
N SER A 113 -49.88 30.99 -37.17
CA SER A 113 -51.15 31.64 -36.79
C SER A 113 -52.29 31.22 -37.71
N PRO A 114 -53.12 30.23 -37.32
CA PRO A 114 -54.11 29.60 -38.21
C PRO A 114 -55.18 30.54 -38.79
N THR A 115 -55.43 31.69 -38.17
CA THR A 115 -56.45 32.66 -38.61
C THR A 115 -55.87 33.83 -39.40
N PHE A 116 -54.57 33.81 -39.70
CA PHE A 116 -53.92 34.91 -40.39
C PHE A 116 -54.26 34.95 -41.88
N LYS A 117 -54.67 36.14 -42.33
CA LYS A 117 -54.81 36.53 -43.74
C LYS A 117 -54.23 37.93 -43.90
N VAL A 118 -53.55 38.17 -45.00
CA VAL A 118 -52.99 39.49 -45.34
C VAL A 118 -54.16 40.42 -45.65
N LYS A 119 -54.35 41.44 -44.82
CA LYS A 119 -55.40 42.46 -45.00
C LYS A 119 -54.77 43.74 -45.51
N GLY A 120 -55.02 44.11 -46.77
CA GLY A 120 -54.55 45.37 -47.37
C GLY A 120 -53.38 45.19 -48.34
N ARG A 121 -52.52 46.21 -48.45
CA ARG A 121 -51.38 46.24 -49.39
C ARG A 121 -50.24 45.35 -48.90
N MET A 122 -49.86 44.36 -49.72
CA MET A 122 -48.82 43.37 -49.38
C MET A 122 -47.46 44.01 -49.09
N GLU A 123 -47.18 45.16 -49.70
CA GLU A 123 -45.90 45.86 -49.59
C GLU A 123 -45.68 46.55 -48.24
N GLU A 124 -46.76 46.72 -47.46
CA GLU A 124 -46.71 47.28 -46.11
C GLU A 124 -46.86 46.19 -45.03
N GLU A 125 -47.79 45.26 -45.24
CA GLU A 125 -48.11 44.23 -44.23
C GLU A 125 -47.04 43.16 -44.11
N ILE A 126 -46.50 42.65 -45.23
CA ILE A 126 -45.52 41.56 -45.21
C ILE A 126 -44.21 41.99 -44.52
N PRO A 127 -43.60 43.16 -44.83
CA PRO A 127 -42.42 43.61 -44.10
C PRO A 127 -42.67 43.82 -42.61
N ARG A 128 -43.87 44.30 -42.23
CA ARG A 128 -44.25 44.45 -40.81
C ARG A 128 -44.31 43.11 -40.09
N VAL A 129 -44.86 42.08 -40.74
CA VAL A 129 -44.90 40.73 -40.16
C VAL A 129 -43.50 40.16 -39.99
N PHE A 130 -42.64 40.23 -41.02
CA PHE A 130 -41.26 39.79 -40.91
C PHE A 130 -40.48 40.55 -39.82
N ALA A 131 -40.69 41.85 -39.66
CA ALA A 131 -40.09 42.63 -38.59
C ALA A 131 -40.55 42.16 -37.19
N LYS A 132 -41.83 41.85 -37.01
CA LYS A 132 -42.36 41.30 -35.74
C LYS A 132 -41.81 39.91 -35.41
N LEU A 133 -41.55 39.10 -36.44
CA LEU A 133 -40.90 37.79 -36.27
C LEU A 133 -39.39 37.90 -36.01
N GLY A 134 -38.81 39.10 -36.06
CA GLY A 134 -37.39 39.33 -35.84
C GLY A 134 -36.52 38.96 -37.04
N TYR A 135 -37.07 39.01 -38.26
CA TYR A 135 -36.30 38.75 -39.48
C TYR A 135 -35.16 39.78 -39.63
N PRO A 136 -33.89 39.34 -39.71
CA PRO A 136 -32.73 40.24 -39.62
C PRO A 136 -32.50 41.12 -40.86
N PHE A 137 -33.13 40.81 -42.00
CA PHE A 137 -32.89 41.50 -43.28
C PHE A 137 -34.16 42.20 -43.78
N PRO A 138 -34.32 43.52 -43.60
CA PRO A 138 -35.58 44.20 -43.90
C PRO A 138 -35.92 44.15 -45.39
N LEU A 139 -37.15 43.69 -45.71
CA LEU A 139 -37.68 43.69 -47.07
C LEU A 139 -38.17 45.10 -47.43
N LYS A 140 -37.61 45.69 -48.49
CA LYS A 140 -38.03 46.99 -48.99
C LYS A 140 -39.36 46.86 -49.76
N SER A 141 -40.22 47.87 -49.65
CA SER A 141 -41.50 47.93 -50.37
C SER A 141 -41.34 47.73 -51.89
N SER A 142 -40.31 48.32 -52.50
CA SER A 142 -40.01 48.17 -53.94
C SER A 142 -39.65 46.73 -54.37
N THR A 143 -39.05 45.93 -53.48
CA THR A 143 -38.76 44.52 -53.73
C THR A 143 -40.04 43.68 -53.77
N LEU A 144 -41.06 44.07 -53.00
CA LEU A 144 -42.38 43.41 -52.98
C LEU A 144 -43.30 43.87 -54.11
N GLN A 145 -43.10 45.07 -54.68
CA GLN A 145 -43.80 45.48 -55.91
C GLN A 145 -43.34 44.66 -57.13
N THR A 146 -42.13 44.11 -57.08
CA THR A 146 -41.48 43.41 -58.19
C THR A 146 -41.09 41.98 -57.81
N VAL A 147 -41.93 41.25 -57.06
CA VAL A 147 -41.59 39.92 -56.50
C VAL A 147 -41.06 38.91 -57.54
N GLY A 148 -41.58 38.92 -58.77
CA GLY A 148 -41.16 38.03 -59.85
C GLY A 148 -39.96 38.51 -60.67
N ALA A 149 -39.40 39.69 -60.37
CA ALA A 149 -38.25 40.21 -61.10
C ALA A 149 -36.97 39.47 -60.72
N SER A 150 -36.08 39.24 -61.69
CA SER A 150 -34.84 38.46 -61.52
C SER A 150 -33.95 38.92 -60.36
N HIS A 151 -33.96 40.23 -60.03
CA HIS A 151 -33.17 40.82 -58.94
C HIS A 151 -33.87 40.78 -57.57
N SER A 152 -35.21 40.75 -57.55
CA SER A 152 -36.03 40.74 -56.33
C SER A 152 -36.28 39.33 -55.82
N ILE A 153 -36.45 38.37 -56.74
CA ILE A 153 -36.81 37.00 -56.41
C ILE A 153 -35.84 36.29 -55.43
N PRO A 154 -34.50 36.50 -55.47
CA PRO A 154 -33.61 35.83 -54.52
C PRO A 154 -33.83 36.28 -53.07
N HIS A 155 -34.13 37.57 -52.88
CA HIS A 155 -34.40 38.16 -51.57
C HIS A 155 -35.74 37.70 -51.01
N VAL A 156 -36.74 37.60 -51.89
CA VAL A 156 -38.09 37.13 -51.57
C VAL A 156 -38.09 35.63 -51.21
N LEU A 157 -37.41 34.80 -52.02
CA LEU A 157 -37.21 33.37 -51.74
C LEU A 157 -36.44 33.15 -50.44
N GLY A 158 -35.40 33.94 -50.19
CA GLY A 158 -34.66 33.90 -48.94
C GLY A 158 -35.56 34.18 -47.74
N ALA A 159 -36.45 35.18 -47.82
CA ALA A 159 -37.37 35.48 -46.73
C ALA A 159 -38.39 34.36 -46.50
N LEU A 160 -38.96 33.77 -47.56
CA LEU A 160 -39.87 32.63 -47.43
C LEU A 160 -39.18 31.38 -46.89
N CYS A 161 -37.97 31.06 -47.35
CA CYS A 161 -37.22 29.92 -46.82
C CYS A 161 -36.87 30.09 -45.34
N TRP A 162 -36.53 31.32 -44.92
CA TRP A 162 -36.33 31.63 -43.51
C TRP A 162 -37.62 31.44 -42.69
N LEU A 163 -38.77 31.81 -43.26
CA LEU A 163 -40.05 31.60 -42.60
C LEU A 163 -40.39 30.10 -42.49
N VAL A 164 -40.10 29.31 -43.52
CA VAL A 164 -40.22 27.85 -43.49
C VAL A 164 -39.33 27.27 -42.39
N ASP A 165 -38.08 27.72 -42.28
CA ASP A 165 -37.17 27.29 -41.22
C ASP A 165 -37.71 27.64 -39.83
N LEU A 166 -38.25 28.84 -39.66
CA LEU A 166 -38.87 29.25 -38.41
C LEU A 166 -40.07 28.37 -38.05
N VAL A 167 -40.91 28.03 -39.03
CA VAL A 167 -42.05 27.13 -38.85
C VAL A 167 -41.58 25.72 -38.48
N GLN A 168 -40.60 25.17 -39.20
CA GLN A 168 -40.05 23.84 -38.91
C GLN A 168 -39.45 23.77 -37.51
N ILE A 169 -38.71 24.80 -37.09
CA ILE A 169 -38.18 24.90 -35.72
C ILE A 169 -39.35 24.93 -34.73
N THR A 170 -40.36 25.76 -34.95
CA THR A 170 -41.52 25.86 -34.05
C THR A 170 -42.32 24.56 -33.95
N LEU A 171 -42.46 23.82 -35.06
CA LEU A 171 -43.14 22.52 -35.08
C LEU A 171 -42.30 21.39 -34.46
N SER A 172 -40.97 21.45 -34.64
CA SER A 172 -40.04 20.50 -34.03
C SER A 172 -39.94 20.66 -32.52
N ILE A 173 -40.14 21.88 -32.04
CA ILE A 173 -40.20 22.19 -30.61
C ILE A 173 -41.58 21.78 -30.11
N GLN A 174 -41.69 20.57 -29.58
CA GLN A 174 -42.85 20.21 -28.77
C GLN A 174 -42.80 21.04 -27.48
N PRO A 175 -43.87 21.77 -27.12
CA PRO A 175 -43.92 22.50 -25.85
C PRO A 175 -43.66 21.59 -24.65
N SER A 176 -44.00 20.30 -24.80
CA SER A 176 -43.68 19.26 -23.85
C SER A 176 -42.18 19.10 -23.65
N ASP A 177 -41.33 19.12 -24.68
CA ASP A 177 -39.88 18.87 -24.51
C ASP A 177 -39.12 20.05 -23.89
N VAL A 178 -39.58 21.27 -24.12
CA VAL A 178 -39.01 22.48 -23.48
C VAL A 178 -39.44 22.57 -22.01
N LEU A 179 -40.63 22.08 -21.67
CA LEU A 179 -41.15 22.05 -20.29
C LEU A 179 -40.75 20.78 -19.51
N LEU A 180 -40.63 19.64 -20.19
CA LEU A 180 -40.16 18.35 -19.69
C LEU A 180 -38.65 18.27 -19.89
N GLY A 181 -37.92 19.16 -19.20
CA GLY A 181 -36.46 19.10 -19.14
C GLY A 181 -36.00 17.63 -19.07
N SER A 182 -35.18 17.26 -20.06
CA SER A 182 -34.74 15.91 -20.36
C SER A 182 -34.59 15.04 -19.10
N LYS A 183 -35.36 13.94 -19.07
CA LYS A 183 -35.20 12.75 -18.22
C LYS A 183 -35.16 12.98 -16.69
N GLY A 184 -36.22 12.51 -16.01
CA GLY A 184 -36.02 11.71 -14.79
C GLY A 184 -36.54 12.25 -13.45
N HIS A 185 -37.33 13.32 -13.40
CA HIS A 185 -37.99 13.72 -12.14
C HIS A 185 -39.50 13.55 -12.22
N GLU A 186 -40.08 12.73 -11.34
CA GLU A 186 -41.54 12.57 -11.18
C GLU A 186 -42.26 13.90 -10.88
N ASP A 187 -41.55 14.86 -10.29
CA ASP A 187 -42.06 16.21 -10.07
C ASP A 187 -42.24 16.99 -11.38
N SER A 188 -41.43 16.69 -12.40
CA SER A 188 -41.51 17.34 -13.71
C SER A 188 -42.76 16.90 -14.46
N THR A 189 -43.19 15.64 -14.39
CA THR A 189 -44.42 15.17 -15.04
C THR A 189 -45.67 15.78 -14.39
N LYS A 190 -45.66 15.94 -13.06
CA LYS A 190 -46.74 16.60 -12.31
C LYS A 190 -46.81 18.10 -12.58
N ALA A 191 -45.65 18.78 -12.70
CA ALA A 191 -45.58 20.18 -13.07
C ALA A 191 -46.06 20.41 -14.53
N THR A 192 -45.71 19.52 -15.44
CA THR A 192 -46.15 19.57 -16.84
C THR A 192 -47.64 19.31 -16.97
N LEU A 193 -48.19 18.30 -16.28
CA LEU A 193 -49.64 18.08 -16.23
C LEU A 193 -50.37 19.30 -15.67
N LYS A 194 -49.81 19.95 -14.63
CA LYS A 194 -50.38 21.18 -14.06
C LYS A 194 -50.32 22.35 -15.03
N TYR A 195 -49.26 22.49 -15.82
CA TYR A 195 -49.14 23.53 -16.85
C TYR A 195 -50.07 23.24 -18.04
N MET A 196 -50.12 22.02 -18.54
CA MET A 196 -51.03 21.61 -19.62
C MET A 196 -52.50 21.76 -19.22
N LEU A 197 -52.84 21.41 -17.98
CA LEU A 197 -54.17 21.67 -17.43
C LEU A 197 -54.44 23.17 -17.38
N LYS A 198 -53.52 24.00 -16.88
CA LYS A 198 -53.66 25.46 -16.88
C LYS A 198 -53.83 26.03 -18.28
N GLN A 199 -53.08 25.53 -19.27
CA GLN A 199 -53.16 26.03 -20.64
C GLN A 199 -54.45 25.59 -21.34
N ASN A 200 -54.93 24.37 -21.07
CA ASN A 200 -56.18 23.87 -21.63
C ASN A 200 -57.40 24.48 -20.94
N VAL A 201 -57.34 24.72 -19.63
CA VAL A 201 -58.32 25.49 -18.87
C VAL A 201 -58.35 26.95 -19.36
N PHE A 202 -57.19 27.56 -19.58
CA PHE A 202 -57.10 28.91 -20.12
C PHE A 202 -57.65 29.01 -21.56
N LYS A 203 -57.48 27.95 -22.36
CA LYS A 203 -58.08 27.85 -23.70
C LYS A 203 -59.59 27.58 -23.67
N SER A 204 -60.10 26.85 -22.68
CA SER A 204 -61.54 26.56 -22.57
C SER A 204 -62.34 27.68 -21.92
N GLU A 205 -61.72 28.50 -21.07
CA GLU A 205 -62.40 29.54 -20.31
C GLU A 205 -61.68 30.88 -20.42
N ALA A 206 -61.97 31.62 -21.48
CA ALA A 206 -61.81 33.07 -21.50
C ALA A 206 -62.94 33.79 -20.69
N GLY A 207 -63.61 33.13 -19.73
CA GLY A 207 -64.72 33.81 -19.03
C GLY A 207 -65.53 33.12 -17.93
N ALA A 208 -65.24 31.91 -17.45
CA ALA A 208 -66.08 31.27 -16.41
C ALA A 208 -65.31 30.98 -15.11
N LYS A 209 -65.96 31.20 -13.96
CA LYS A 209 -65.42 30.92 -12.62
C LYS A 209 -65.46 29.41 -12.36
N MET A 210 -64.34 28.86 -11.95
CA MET A 210 -64.09 27.41 -11.90
C MET A 210 -64.74 26.71 -10.70
N ASP A 211 -65.34 25.55 -10.97
CA ASP A 211 -65.87 24.61 -9.99
C ASP A 211 -64.85 23.46 -9.75
N PRO A 212 -64.49 23.10 -8.49
CA PRO A 212 -63.49 22.06 -8.20
C PRO A 212 -63.78 20.67 -8.80
N ALA A 213 -65.06 20.33 -9.01
CA ALA A 213 -65.45 19.04 -9.60
C ALA A 213 -65.03 18.89 -11.07
N PHE A 214 -65.02 19.99 -11.84
CA PHE A 214 -64.57 20.00 -13.23
C PHE A 214 -63.06 19.72 -13.34
N TYR A 215 -62.28 20.29 -12.41
CA TYR A 215 -60.84 20.05 -12.31
C TYR A 215 -60.52 18.56 -12.10
N GLU A 216 -61.22 17.93 -11.17
CA GLU A 216 -60.98 16.53 -10.81
C GLU A 216 -61.34 15.59 -11.96
N GLY A 217 -62.48 15.84 -12.63
CA GLY A 217 -62.90 15.10 -13.81
C GLY A 217 -61.92 15.22 -14.99
N LYS A 218 -61.40 16.43 -15.24
CA LYS A 218 -60.47 16.65 -16.36
C LYS A 218 -59.07 16.09 -16.08
N VAL A 219 -58.60 16.18 -14.83
CA VAL A 219 -57.36 15.51 -14.39
C VAL A 219 -57.48 14.00 -14.51
N ALA A 220 -58.63 13.42 -14.17
CA ALA A 220 -58.87 11.99 -14.35
C ALA A 220 -58.82 11.57 -15.84
N GLN A 221 -59.41 12.37 -16.74
CA GLN A 221 -59.36 12.13 -18.18
C GLN A 221 -57.94 12.20 -18.74
N LEU A 222 -57.15 13.21 -18.35
CA LEU A 222 -55.76 13.35 -18.79
C LEU A 222 -54.87 12.22 -18.26
N ARG A 223 -55.09 11.79 -17.00
CA ARG A 223 -54.42 10.60 -16.45
C ARG A 223 -54.78 9.32 -17.22
N ALA A 224 -56.04 9.18 -17.66
CA ALA A 224 -56.46 8.03 -18.47
C ALA A 224 -55.80 8.03 -19.85
N GLN A 225 -55.72 9.18 -20.51
CA GLN A 225 -55.04 9.32 -21.80
C GLN A 225 -53.53 9.09 -21.71
N LEU A 226 -52.89 9.53 -20.62
CA LEU A 226 -51.47 9.27 -20.40
C LEU A 226 -51.19 7.78 -20.14
N ARG A 227 -52.11 7.09 -19.44
CA ARG A 227 -52.01 5.63 -19.25
C ARG A 227 -52.16 4.88 -20.58
N SER A 228 -53.13 5.24 -21.42
CA SER A 228 -53.28 4.62 -22.75
C SER A 228 -52.12 4.97 -23.70
N ALA A 229 -51.47 6.13 -23.53
CA ALA A 229 -50.27 6.48 -24.29
C ALA A 229 -48.99 5.80 -23.75
N GLY A 230 -48.97 5.39 -22.48
CA GLY A 230 -47.91 4.60 -21.85
C GLY A 230 -47.93 3.12 -22.26
N GLU A 231 -48.98 2.65 -22.92
CA GLU A 231 -49.06 1.31 -23.53
C GLU A 231 -48.56 1.31 -24.99
N HIS A 232 -47.57 2.14 -25.31
CA HIS A 232 -46.90 2.01 -26.60
C HIS A 232 -45.99 0.78 -26.58
N PRO A 233 -45.96 -0.04 -27.67
CA PRO A 233 -45.11 -1.24 -27.79
C PRO A 233 -43.61 -0.99 -27.52
N ASN A 234 -43.18 0.26 -27.59
CA ASN A 234 -41.81 0.68 -27.32
C ASN A 234 -41.37 0.50 -25.84
N ILE A 235 -42.28 0.53 -24.86
CA ILE A 235 -41.90 0.29 -23.45
C ILE A 235 -41.67 -1.20 -23.19
N GLU A 236 -42.52 -2.07 -23.73
CA GLU A 236 -42.35 -3.51 -23.54
C GLU A 236 -41.13 -4.02 -24.30
N GLU A 237 -40.91 -3.51 -25.52
CA GLU A 237 -39.67 -3.76 -26.28
C GLU A 237 -38.43 -3.19 -25.57
N ALA A 238 -38.54 -2.04 -24.88
CA ALA A 238 -37.44 -1.51 -24.07
C ALA A 238 -37.18 -2.33 -22.81
N LYS A 239 -38.21 -2.93 -22.20
CA LYS A 239 -38.05 -3.87 -21.07
C LYS A 239 -37.39 -5.16 -21.55
N GLU A 240 -37.83 -5.72 -22.67
CA GLU A 240 -37.19 -6.92 -23.25
C GLU A 240 -35.74 -6.65 -23.60
N ARG A 241 -35.42 -5.49 -24.19
CA ARG A 241 -34.02 -5.08 -24.41
C ARG A 241 -33.23 -4.92 -23.11
N LEU A 242 -33.85 -4.40 -22.05
CA LEU A 242 -33.21 -4.28 -20.75
C LEU A 242 -32.94 -5.64 -20.13
N GLU A 243 -33.89 -6.58 -20.22
CA GLU A 243 -33.71 -7.95 -19.72
C GLU A 243 -32.65 -8.70 -20.52
N LEU A 244 -32.63 -8.57 -21.85
CA LEU A 244 -31.55 -9.12 -22.69
C LEU A 244 -30.18 -8.55 -22.30
N ALA A 245 -30.07 -7.22 -22.14
CA ALA A 245 -28.82 -6.58 -21.73
C ALA A 245 -28.38 -6.99 -20.31
N LYS A 246 -29.31 -7.26 -19.39
CA LYS A 246 -29.00 -7.81 -18.07
C LYS A 246 -28.49 -9.24 -18.17
N THR A 247 -29.15 -10.09 -18.96
CA THR A 247 -28.68 -11.47 -19.15
C THR A 247 -27.32 -11.51 -19.83
N GLU A 248 -27.07 -10.64 -20.82
CA GLU A 248 -25.78 -10.53 -21.50
C GLU A 248 -24.70 -9.99 -20.55
N TYR A 249 -25.05 -9.05 -19.68
CA TYR A 249 -24.17 -8.61 -18.59
C TYR A 249 -23.85 -9.76 -17.63
N ASP A 250 -24.85 -10.53 -17.19
CA ASP A 250 -24.64 -11.65 -16.28
C ASP A 250 -23.78 -12.76 -16.90
N THR A 251 -24.01 -13.10 -18.18
CA THR A 251 -23.16 -14.06 -18.90
C THR A 251 -21.74 -13.52 -19.10
N LEU A 252 -21.58 -12.24 -19.45
CA LEU A 252 -20.26 -11.62 -19.54
C LEU A 252 -19.56 -11.56 -18.18
N MET A 253 -20.29 -11.43 -17.07
CA MET A 253 -19.73 -11.45 -15.72
C MET A 253 -19.30 -12.85 -15.28
N GLU A 254 -19.99 -13.90 -15.75
CA GLU A 254 -19.58 -15.29 -15.60
C GLU A 254 -18.37 -15.63 -16.50
N GLU A 255 -18.38 -15.19 -17.76
CA GLU A 255 -17.31 -15.41 -18.75
C GLU A 255 -16.04 -14.60 -18.48
N ALA A 256 -16.16 -13.38 -17.94
CA ALA A 256 -15.03 -12.51 -17.62
C ALA A 256 -14.21 -12.96 -16.39
N GLY A 257 -14.56 -14.09 -15.76
CA GLY A 257 -13.82 -14.61 -14.61
C GLY A 257 -13.82 -13.66 -13.41
N GLU A 258 -14.76 -12.71 -13.34
CA GLU A 258 -14.84 -11.74 -12.25
C GLU A 258 -15.06 -12.41 -10.89
N GLY A 259 -15.76 -13.55 -10.85
CA GLY A 259 -15.84 -14.39 -9.66
C GLY A 259 -14.48 -14.94 -9.24
N GLN A 260 -13.66 -15.35 -10.21
CA GLN A 260 -12.30 -15.83 -10.00
C GLN A 260 -11.38 -14.70 -9.53
N LEU A 261 -11.43 -13.53 -10.16
CA LEU A 261 -10.72 -12.32 -9.71
C LEU A 261 -11.16 -11.86 -8.32
N LYS A 262 -12.45 -11.95 -7.98
CA LYS A 262 -12.95 -11.61 -6.62
C LYS A 262 -12.45 -12.60 -5.58
N CYS A 263 -12.43 -13.89 -5.90
CA CYS A 263 -11.84 -14.91 -5.04
C CYS A 263 -10.33 -14.70 -4.86
N GLU A 264 -9.60 -14.38 -5.93
CA GLU A 264 -8.17 -14.04 -5.86
C GLU A 264 -7.92 -12.76 -5.06
N LEU A 265 -8.74 -11.72 -5.24
CA LEU A 265 -8.68 -10.49 -4.43
C LEU A 265 -8.92 -10.78 -2.95
N HIS A 266 -9.89 -11.64 -2.63
CA HIS A 266 -10.17 -12.02 -1.25
C HIS A 266 -9.03 -12.86 -0.66
N ALA A 267 -8.42 -13.77 -1.44
CA ALA A 267 -7.24 -14.52 -1.03
C ALA A 267 -6.05 -13.58 -0.75
N LEU A 268 -5.75 -12.66 -1.67
CA LEU A 268 -4.71 -11.65 -1.52
C LEU A 268 -4.97 -10.71 -0.33
N GLN A 269 -6.22 -10.36 -0.04
CA GLN A 269 -6.60 -9.60 1.15
C GLN A 269 -6.36 -10.41 2.44
N GLY A 270 -6.64 -11.71 2.42
CA GLY A 270 -6.32 -12.64 3.51
C GLY A 270 -4.82 -12.69 3.77
N ASP A 271 -4.02 -12.88 2.73
CA ASP A 271 -2.56 -12.93 2.79
C ASP A 271 -1.97 -11.61 3.31
N LEU A 272 -2.46 -10.47 2.80
CA LEU A 272 -2.08 -9.14 3.30
C LEU A 272 -2.40 -8.97 4.78
N ARG A 273 -3.51 -9.53 5.27
CA ARG A 273 -3.86 -9.47 6.70
C ARG A 273 -2.87 -10.26 7.55
N VAL A 274 -2.52 -11.47 7.13
CA VAL A 274 -1.55 -12.33 7.83
C VAL A 274 -0.17 -11.67 7.82
N GLN A 275 0.27 -11.15 6.67
CA GLN A 275 1.55 -10.43 6.57
C GLN A 275 1.62 -9.21 7.48
N ARG A 276 0.53 -8.44 7.59
CA ARG A 276 0.47 -7.30 8.53
C ARG A 276 0.57 -7.74 9.99
N GLN A 277 -0.05 -8.86 10.36
CA GLN A 277 0.08 -9.42 11.71
C GLN A 277 1.52 -9.83 12.00
N PHE A 278 2.16 -10.54 11.07
CA PHE A 278 3.57 -10.94 11.19
C PHE A 278 4.52 -9.74 11.30
N VAL A 279 4.32 -8.69 10.49
CA VAL A 279 5.10 -7.45 10.61
C VAL A 279 4.89 -6.79 11.97
N GLY A 280 3.65 -6.76 12.48
CA GLY A 280 3.36 -6.22 13.81
C GLY A 280 4.06 -6.99 14.94
N GLU A 281 4.10 -8.33 14.85
CA GLU A 281 4.84 -9.18 15.79
C GLU A 281 6.34 -8.93 15.74
N LEU A 282 6.92 -8.81 14.53
CA LEU A 282 8.33 -8.47 14.35
C LEU A 282 8.66 -7.07 14.90
N GLU A 283 7.79 -6.09 14.72
CA GLU A 283 7.96 -4.75 15.28
C GLU A 283 7.92 -4.75 16.81
N LEU A 284 7.06 -5.57 17.41
CA LEU A 284 6.98 -5.75 18.86
C LEU A 284 8.26 -6.39 19.40
N GLU A 285 8.73 -7.47 18.77
CA GLU A 285 9.96 -8.15 19.18
C GLU A 285 11.17 -7.23 19.00
N ASN A 286 11.25 -6.48 17.90
CA ASN A 286 12.32 -5.51 17.69
C ASN A 286 12.31 -4.43 18.77
N ARG A 287 11.13 -3.96 19.19
CA ARG A 287 11.00 -3.01 20.30
C ARG A 287 11.50 -3.60 21.61
N ARG A 288 11.14 -4.86 21.90
CA ARG A 288 11.62 -5.60 23.09
C ARG A 288 13.13 -5.76 23.09
N VAL A 289 13.72 -6.11 21.95
CA VAL A 289 15.18 -6.23 21.79
C VAL A 289 15.86 -4.87 21.99
N LEU A 290 15.31 -3.79 21.44
CA LEU A 290 15.85 -2.44 21.63
C LEU A 290 15.82 -2.01 23.10
N GLU A 291 14.74 -2.33 23.83
CA GLU A 291 14.65 -2.09 25.27
C GLU A 291 15.70 -2.89 26.06
N GLN A 292 15.89 -4.17 25.73
CA GLN A 292 16.94 -5.00 26.34
C GLN A 292 18.34 -4.44 26.06
N VAL A 293 18.61 -4.02 24.82
CA VAL A 293 19.89 -3.39 24.45
C VAL A 293 20.09 -2.08 25.21
N ALA A 294 19.05 -1.27 25.39
CA ALA A 294 19.12 -0.04 26.17
C ALA A 294 19.43 -0.32 27.66
N ALA A 295 18.78 -1.33 28.24
CA ALA A 295 19.05 -1.78 29.62
C ALA A 295 20.47 -2.32 29.80
N LEU A 296 20.98 -3.09 28.83
CA LEU A 296 22.36 -3.57 28.84
C LEU A 296 23.36 -2.42 28.69
N LYS A 297 23.07 -1.43 27.83
CA LYS A 297 23.93 -0.24 27.69
C LYS A 297 24.00 0.58 28.96
N SER A 298 22.88 0.83 29.64
CA SER A 298 22.88 1.55 30.93
C SER A 298 23.60 0.76 32.02
N GLY A 299 23.40 -0.56 32.08
CA GLY A 299 24.13 -1.44 32.98
C GLY A 299 25.63 -1.43 32.74
N ASN A 300 26.08 -1.45 31.48
CA ASN A 300 27.49 -1.41 31.14
C ASN A 300 28.12 -0.05 31.49
N LYS A 301 27.40 1.06 31.27
CA LYS A 301 27.85 2.39 31.69
C LYS A 301 28.04 2.47 33.21
N ASN A 302 27.09 1.97 34.01
CA ASN A 302 27.24 1.92 35.46
C ASN A 302 28.47 1.08 35.88
N ARG A 303 28.75 0.00 35.15
CA ARG A 303 29.91 -0.87 35.40
C ARG A 303 31.23 -0.17 35.06
N GLU A 304 31.26 0.59 33.97
CA GLU A 304 32.40 1.43 33.58
C GLU A 304 32.65 2.54 34.60
N GLU A 305 31.60 3.21 35.08
CA GLU A 305 31.70 4.23 36.15
C GLU A 305 32.25 3.62 37.45
N LEU A 306 31.75 2.45 37.86
CA LEU A 306 32.27 1.73 39.02
C LEU A 306 33.73 1.30 38.82
N GLN A 307 34.10 0.83 37.63
CA GLN A 307 35.47 0.46 37.31
C GLN A 307 36.42 1.66 37.38
N GLN A 308 35.99 2.83 36.90
CA GLN A 308 36.75 4.08 37.02
C GLN A 308 36.95 4.46 38.49
N GLN A 309 35.90 4.38 39.33
CA GLN A 309 36.00 4.65 40.77
C GLN A 309 36.96 3.69 41.49
N LEU A 310 36.97 2.41 41.11
CA LEU A 310 37.92 1.45 41.66
C LEU A 310 39.35 1.74 41.22
N LEU A 311 39.57 2.15 39.96
CA LEU A 311 40.89 2.53 39.47
C LEU A 311 41.41 3.76 40.21
N THR A 312 40.60 4.79 40.41
CA THR A 312 41.01 5.98 41.18
C THR A 312 41.35 5.62 42.63
N GLN A 313 40.58 4.73 43.28
CA GLN A 313 40.91 4.25 44.62
C GLN A 313 42.22 3.44 44.67
N ILE A 314 42.51 2.65 43.63
CA ILE A 314 43.77 1.91 43.53
C ILE A 314 44.92 2.90 43.35
N GLU A 315 44.78 3.90 42.49
CA GLU A 315 45.80 4.95 42.28
C GLU A 315 46.05 5.74 43.56
N GLU A 316 45.01 6.15 44.28
CA GLU A 316 45.13 6.82 45.59
C GLU A 316 45.88 5.95 46.61
N LYS A 317 45.54 4.66 46.69
CA LYS A 317 46.23 3.71 47.58
C LYS A 317 47.68 3.50 47.15
N GLN A 318 47.95 3.40 45.86
CA GLN A 318 49.31 3.30 45.33
C GLN A 318 50.12 4.55 45.64
N MET A 319 49.56 5.74 45.45
CA MET A 319 50.18 7.02 45.82
C MET A 319 50.45 7.10 47.32
N THR A 320 49.52 6.61 48.15
CA THR A 320 49.70 6.54 49.61
C THR A 320 50.84 5.59 49.98
N ILE A 321 50.90 4.40 49.38
CA ILE A 321 51.98 3.43 49.58
C ILE A 321 53.32 3.98 49.08
N GLN A 322 53.35 4.66 47.93
CA GLN A 322 54.55 5.31 47.39
C GLN A 322 55.03 6.43 48.33
N ARG A 323 54.11 7.24 48.87
CA ARG A 323 54.44 8.27 49.86
C ARG A 323 54.99 7.65 51.15
N GLN A 324 54.37 6.57 51.64
CA GLN A 324 54.85 5.85 52.83
C GLN A 324 56.22 5.21 52.59
N THR A 325 56.45 4.59 51.44
CA THR A 325 57.76 3.99 51.10
C THR A 325 58.85 5.06 50.90
N ALA A 326 58.53 6.20 50.28
CA ALA A 326 59.43 7.34 50.18
C ALA A 326 59.75 7.95 51.55
N MET A 327 58.76 8.03 52.46
CA MET A 327 58.96 8.51 53.84
C MET A 327 59.77 7.53 54.69
N HIS A 328 59.51 6.23 54.59
CA HIS A 328 60.16 5.22 55.42
C HIS A 328 61.56 4.83 54.91
N LYS A 329 61.92 5.12 53.65
CA LYS A 329 63.21 4.73 53.02
C LYS A 329 63.58 3.25 53.22
N ILE A 330 62.59 2.38 53.48
CA ILE A 330 62.83 0.95 53.68
C ILE A 330 63.04 0.33 52.31
N THR A 331 64.26 -0.10 52.03
CA THR A 331 64.60 -0.84 50.81
C THR A 331 63.89 -2.20 50.86
N PRO A 332 63.43 -2.78 49.73
CA PRO A 332 62.79 -4.11 49.71
C PRO A 332 63.65 -5.24 50.31
N GLU A 333 64.95 -5.01 50.47
CA GLU A 333 65.89 -5.88 51.19
C GLU A 333 65.77 -5.74 52.70
N GLN A 334 65.64 -4.53 53.23
CA GLN A 334 65.41 -4.27 54.67
C GLN A 334 64.05 -4.80 55.13
N ALA A 335 63.01 -4.68 54.31
CA ALA A 335 61.70 -5.29 54.60
C ALA A 335 61.75 -6.83 54.65
N ARG A 336 62.61 -7.45 53.82
CA ARG A 336 62.87 -8.90 53.85
C ARG A 336 63.72 -9.30 55.07
N ALA A 337 64.70 -8.50 55.45
CA ALA A 337 65.51 -8.71 56.65
C ALA A 337 64.63 -8.69 57.92
N ILE A 338 63.77 -7.67 58.07
CA ILE A 338 62.83 -7.57 59.19
C ILE A 338 61.85 -8.76 59.21
N LYS A 339 61.34 -9.21 58.05
CA LYS A 339 60.50 -10.41 57.98
C LYS A 339 61.26 -11.67 58.41
N GLY A 340 62.54 -11.79 58.03
CA GLY A 340 63.42 -12.87 58.47
C GLY A 340 63.67 -12.85 59.97
N GLU A 341 63.91 -11.68 60.55
CA GLU A 341 64.07 -11.49 61.99
C GLU A 341 62.78 -11.82 62.75
N ILE A 342 61.61 -11.41 62.26
CA ILE A 342 60.32 -11.79 62.84
C ILE A 342 60.12 -13.30 62.81
N ALA A 343 60.52 -13.99 61.73
CA ALA A 343 60.45 -15.44 61.65
C ALA A 343 61.39 -16.11 62.67
N SER A 344 62.63 -15.59 62.81
CA SER A 344 63.59 -16.03 63.82
C SER A 344 63.06 -15.85 65.25
N PHE A 345 62.53 -14.68 65.58
CA PHE A 345 61.93 -14.42 66.90
C PHE A 345 60.70 -15.27 67.16
N ARG A 346 59.86 -15.55 66.16
CA ARG A 346 58.74 -16.48 66.32
C ARG A 346 59.22 -17.90 66.64
N SER A 347 60.30 -18.35 65.99
CA SER A 347 60.93 -19.64 66.28
C SER A 347 61.48 -19.68 67.70
N GLN A 348 62.17 -18.62 68.14
CA GLN A 348 62.68 -18.50 69.51
C GLN A 348 61.56 -18.46 70.56
N ILE A 349 60.46 -17.75 70.30
CA ILE A 349 59.30 -17.74 71.19
C ILE A 349 58.68 -19.14 71.27
N SER A 350 58.63 -19.87 70.16
CA SER A 350 58.13 -21.25 70.15
C SER A 350 59.03 -22.20 70.94
N SER A 351 60.36 -22.07 70.84
CA SER A 351 61.28 -22.89 71.61
C SER A 351 61.22 -22.57 73.11
N LEU A 352 61.20 -21.28 73.48
CA LEU A 352 61.05 -20.86 74.87
C LEU A 352 59.72 -21.31 75.48
N ARG A 353 58.63 -21.33 74.70
CA ARG A 353 57.35 -21.91 75.15
C ARG A 353 57.45 -23.41 75.37
N ALA A 354 58.13 -24.14 74.48
CA ALA A 354 58.34 -25.58 74.66
C ALA A 354 59.21 -25.89 75.90
N GLU A 355 60.27 -25.10 76.13
CA GLU A 355 61.09 -25.20 77.35
C GLU A 355 60.27 -24.89 78.61
N LEU A 356 59.40 -23.88 78.56
CA LEU A 356 58.50 -23.55 79.66
C LEU A 356 57.51 -24.69 79.95
N ASP A 357 56.95 -25.31 78.91
CA ASP A 357 56.05 -26.46 79.05
C ASP A 357 56.79 -27.68 79.65
N ASP A 358 58.04 -27.91 79.27
CA ASP A 358 58.85 -29.01 79.82
C ASP A 358 59.26 -28.75 81.28
N VAL A 359 59.61 -27.52 81.64
CA VAL A 359 59.80 -27.12 83.05
C VAL A 359 58.49 -27.26 83.83
N GLY A 360 57.36 -26.89 83.23
CA GLY A 360 56.03 -27.07 83.80
C GLY A 360 55.71 -28.55 84.07
N LYS A 361 55.99 -29.44 83.12
CA LYS A 361 55.87 -30.89 83.29
C LYS A 361 56.79 -31.42 84.39
N ASN A 362 58.02 -30.92 84.48
CA ASN A 362 58.96 -31.33 85.53
C ASN A 362 58.49 -30.90 86.93
N LYS A 363 58.04 -29.65 87.10
CA LYS A 363 57.40 -29.20 88.35
C LYS A 363 56.15 -30.02 88.69
N TRP A 364 55.35 -30.38 87.68
CA TRP A 364 54.17 -31.22 87.89
C TRP A 364 54.53 -32.65 88.31
N LYS A 365 55.67 -33.19 87.85
CA LYS A 365 56.22 -34.49 88.29
C LYS A 365 56.80 -34.44 89.71
N GLU A 366 57.37 -33.31 90.13
CA GLU A 366 57.88 -33.09 91.50
C GLU A 366 56.76 -33.00 92.55
N GLY A 367 55.57 -32.50 92.18
CA GLY A 367 54.43 -32.37 93.11
C GLY A 367 53.99 -33.70 93.77
N PRO A 368 53.77 -34.79 93.01
CA PRO A 368 53.49 -36.11 93.57
C PRO A 368 54.63 -36.68 94.42
N LEU A 369 55.89 -36.41 94.06
CA LEU A 369 57.06 -36.85 94.84
C LEU A 369 57.07 -36.15 96.22
N LEU A 370 56.87 -34.83 96.26
CA LEU A 370 56.73 -34.09 97.51
C LEU A 370 55.53 -34.57 98.33
N LYS A 371 54.39 -34.87 97.71
CA LYS A 371 53.23 -35.43 98.41
C LYS A 371 53.51 -36.82 99.00
N ASN A 372 54.28 -37.66 98.29
CA ASN A 372 54.68 -38.97 98.81
C ASN A 372 55.64 -38.83 100.00
N GLU A 373 56.60 -37.91 99.93
CA GLU A 373 57.49 -37.62 101.08
C GLU A 373 56.72 -37.01 102.26
N LEU A 374 55.77 -36.09 102.00
CA LEU A 374 54.88 -35.54 103.03
C LEU A 374 53.99 -36.63 103.64
N PHE A 375 53.50 -37.59 102.83
CA PHE A 375 52.74 -38.73 103.32
C PHE A 375 53.58 -39.63 104.23
N LYS A 376 54.85 -39.89 103.89
CA LYS A 376 55.79 -40.62 104.77
C LYS A 376 56.03 -39.87 106.08
N TYR A 377 56.28 -38.55 106.01
CA TYR A 377 56.46 -37.73 107.21
C TYR A 377 55.20 -37.67 108.08
N ASN A 378 54.02 -37.55 107.47
CA ASN A 378 52.76 -37.59 108.21
C ASN A 378 52.49 -38.97 108.82
N GLN A 379 52.86 -40.06 108.13
CA GLN A 379 52.78 -41.40 108.70
C GLN A 379 53.71 -41.55 109.92
N MET A 380 54.94 -41.04 109.84
CA MET A 380 55.86 -40.97 110.97
C MET A 380 55.31 -40.08 112.09
N PHE A 381 54.67 -38.97 111.75
CA PHE A 381 54.04 -38.07 112.72
C PHE A 381 52.82 -38.72 113.38
N ASP A 382 52.02 -39.48 112.65
CA ASP A 382 50.88 -40.24 113.21
C ASP A 382 51.36 -41.38 114.11
N GLU A 383 52.47 -42.04 113.77
CA GLU A 383 53.16 -42.99 114.66
C GLU A 383 53.66 -42.30 115.93
N TRP A 384 54.28 -41.12 115.79
CA TRP A 384 54.74 -40.32 116.93
C TRP A 384 53.60 -39.76 117.77
N VAL A 385 52.48 -39.35 117.16
CA VAL A 385 51.26 -38.94 117.86
C VAL A 385 50.62 -40.13 118.56
N ARG A 386 50.70 -41.33 117.99
CA ARG A 386 50.24 -42.56 118.65
C ARG A 386 51.13 -42.88 119.86
N GLU A 387 52.44 -42.75 119.75
CA GLU A 387 53.38 -42.85 120.89
C GLU A 387 53.15 -41.77 121.95
N VAL A 388 52.91 -40.52 121.53
CA VAL A 388 52.57 -39.41 122.43
C VAL A 388 51.17 -39.58 123.01
N HIS A 389 50.23 -40.20 122.31
CA HIS A 389 48.90 -40.52 122.82
C HIS A 389 48.95 -41.70 123.79
N ASP A 390 49.84 -42.67 123.59
CA ASP A 390 50.11 -43.75 124.54
C ASP A 390 50.84 -43.21 125.79
N LEU A 391 51.74 -42.24 125.62
CA LEU A 391 52.32 -41.45 126.70
C LEU A 391 51.28 -40.54 127.37
N LYS A 392 50.34 -39.96 126.63
CA LYS A 392 49.27 -39.10 127.15
C LYS A 392 48.22 -39.92 127.89
N ARG A 393 47.93 -41.15 127.46
CA ARG A 393 47.14 -42.12 128.22
C ARG A 393 47.84 -42.54 129.52
N ALA A 394 49.17 -42.46 129.57
CA ALA A 394 49.97 -42.61 130.79
C ALA A 394 50.08 -41.31 131.63
N ILE A 395 49.80 -40.13 131.06
CA ILE A 395 49.93 -38.80 131.69
C ILE A 395 48.57 -38.14 132.02
N ASP A 396 47.44 -38.64 131.51
CA ASP A 396 46.05 -38.23 131.85
C ASP A 396 45.65 -38.60 133.31
N GLY A 397 46.66 -38.79 134.18
CA GLY A 397 46.55 -38.63 135.63
C GLY A 397 46.90 -37.22 136.14
N HIS A 398 47.34 -36.25 135.32
CA HIS A 398 47.65 -34.89 135.79
C HIS A 398 47.14 -33.76 134.89
N SER A 399 46.56 -32.79 135.59
CA SER A 399 45.68 -31.72 135.15
C SER A 399 46.43 -30.45 134.69
N VAL A 400 45.85 -29.78 133.67
CA VAL A 400 45.66 -28.31 133.53
C VAL A 400 46.82 -27.38 133.09
N ALA A 401 46.37 -26.34 132.35
CA ALA A 401 46.91 -24.99 132.06
C ALA A 401 47.81 -24.86 130.81
N VAL A 402 47.32 -24.31 129.68
CA VAL A 402 47.08 -22.88 129.34
C VAL A 402 48.37 -22.05 129.37
N GLN A 403 48.83 -21.57 128.20
CA GLN A 403 49.39 -20.22 127.89
C GLN A 403 49.29 -20.04 126.34
N SER A 404 48.68 -19.04 125.69
CA SER A 404 48.61 -17.56 125.76
C SER A 404 49.82 -16.81 125.18
N GLU A 405 49.64 -16.18 124.01
CA GLU A 405 50.34 -14.95 123.57
C GLU A 405 49.30 -14.11 122.79
N HIS A 406 48.61 -13.14 123.40
CA HIS A 406 48.97 -11.74 123.61
C HIS A 406 49.26 -10.92 122.33
N HIS A 407 48.22 -10.26 121.79
CA HIS A 407 48.31 -8.86 121.36
C HIS A 407 47.06 -8.11 121.84
N GLU A 408 47.26 -6.83 122.15
CA GLU A 408 46.54 -6.01 123.12
C GLU A 408 45.03 -5.78 122.85
N PRO A 409 44.24 -5.57 123.92
CA PRO A 409 42.78 -5.55 123.86
C PRO A 409 42.26 -4.18 123.40
N LEU A 410 41.54 -4.15 122.27
CA LEU A 410 40.53 -3.11 122.07
C LEU A 410 39.43 -3.33 123.13
N SER A 411 39.04 -2.24 123.81
CA SER A 411 37.99 -2.22 124.83
C SER A 411 36.81 -3.13 124.49
N ALA A 412 36.43 -3.99 125.45
CA ALA A 412 35.33 -4.95 125.31
C ALA A 412 34.03 -4.28 124.85
N GLN A 413 33.82 -3.00 125.17
CA GLN A 413 32.65 -2.22 124.78
C GLN A 413 32.66 -1.78 123.31
N ALA A 414 33.84 -1.53 122.72
CA ALA A 414 33.99 -1.18 121.30
C ALA A 414 33.89 -2.40 120.38
N LEU A 415 34.42 -3.56 120.81
CA LEU A 415 34.22 -4.83 120.12
C LEU A 415 32.77 -5.32 120.26
N PHE A 416 32.15 -5.17 121.43
CA PHE A 416 30.72 -5.49 121.58
C PHE A 416 29.86 -4.59 120.68
N GLN A 417 30.09 -3.27 120.62
CA GLN A 417 29.32 -2.37 119.74
C GLN A 417 29.47 -2.72 118.26
N ARG A 418 30.70 -2.99 117.81
CA ARG A 418 30.98 -3.34 116.40
C ARG A 418 30.40 -4.70 116.01
N VAL A 419 30.41 -5.68 116.92
CA VAL A 419 29.87 -7.02 116.68
C VAL A 419 28.35 -7.08 116.86
N THR A 420 27.76 -6.35 117.82
CA THR A 420 26.31 -6.40 118.12
C THR A 420 25.47 -5.35 117.38
N GLN A 421 26.03 -4.23 116.93
CA GLN A 421 25.27 -3.17 116.25
C GLN A 421 25.67 -2.98 114.79
N ASP A 422 26.96 -3.02 114.44
CA ASP A 422 27.42 -2.71 113.08
C ASP A 422 27.40 -3.93 112.15
N CYS A 423 27.89 -5.09 112.59
CA CYS A 423 27.82 -6.32 111.79
C CYS A 423 26.38 -6.73 111.39
N PRO A 424 25.36 -6.67 112.27
CA PRO A 424 23.99 -7.03 111.88
C PRO A 424 23.30 -5.99 110.98
N LYS A 425 23.72 -4.71 111.03
CA LYS A 425 23.24 -3.69 110.09
C LYS A 425 23.86 -3.91 108.71
N MET A 426 25.18 -4.08 108.65
CA MET A 426 25.91 -4.42 107.42
C MET A 426 25.38 -5.70 106.75
N LEU A 427 25.08 -6.73 107.52
CA LEU A 427 24.49 -7.98 106.99
C LEU A 427 23.05 -7.77 106.48
N ARG A 428 22.26 -6.89 107.10
CA ARG A 428 20.91 -6.55 106.63
C ARG A 428 20.93 -5.73 105.35
N ASP A 429 21.85 -4.78 105.26
CA ASP A 429 22.02 -3.94 104.07
C ASP A 429 22.57 -4.75 102.90
N ALA A 430 23.61 -5.57 103.12
CA ALA A 430 24.12 -6.51 102.12
C ALA A 430 23.05 -7.53 101.68
N ARG A 431 22.17 -7.97 102.59
CA ARG A 431 21.04 -8.84 102.25
C ARG A 431 20.01 -8.13 101.38
N LYS A 432 19.66 -6.87 101.67
CA LYS A 432 18.74 -6.08 100.84
C LYS A 432 19.32 -5.82 99.45
N GLU A 433 20.59 -5.44 99.37
CA GLU A 433 21.29 -5.28 98.08
C GLU A 433 21.28 -6.58 97.28
N LEU A 434 21.52 -7.72 97.93
CA LEU A 434 21.45 -9.03 97.28
C LEU A 434 20.02 -9.36 96.81
N GLU A 435 19.00 -9.05 97.62
CA GLU A 435 17.59 -9.24 97.26
C GLU A 435 17.17 -8.37 96.06
N ASP A 436 17.64 -7.12 96.00
CA ASP A 436 17.40 -6.20 94.88
C ASP A 436 18.13 -6.65 93.61
N VAL A 437 19.38 -7.10 93.71
CA VAL A 437 20.12 -7.69 92.57
C VAL A 437 19.42 -8.95 92.07
N VAL A 438 18.96 -9.84 92.98
CA VAL A 438 18.20 -11.04 92.60
C VAL A 438 16.87 -10.67 91.93
N ARG A 439 16.15 -9.65 92.42
CA ARG A 439 14.93 -9.16 91.80
C ARG A 439 15.20 -8.57 90.42
N GLN A 440 16.29 -7.84 90.24
CA GLN A 440 16.71 -7.28 88.97
C GLN A 440 17.08 -8.38 87.96
N ILE A 441 17.83 -9.40 88.38
CA ILE A 441 18.16 -10.57 87.55
C ILE A 441 16.88 -11.31 87.15
N ARG A 442 15.95 -11.55 88.09
CA ARG A 442 14.67 -12.20 87.78
C ARG A 442 13.85 -11.41 86.75
N SER A 443 13.80 -10.08 86.88
CA SER A 443 13.13 -9.22 85.89
C SER A 443 13.78 -9.32 84.51
N ARG A 444 15.12 -9.25 84.43
CA ARG A 444 15.87 -9.39 83.17
C ARG A 444 15.68 -10.77 82.54
N THR A 445 15.72 -11.83 83.34
CA THR A 445 15.46 -13.20 82.89
C THR A 445 14.03 -13.38 82.39
N GLY A 446 13.04 -12.73 83.02
CA GLY A 446 11.65 -12.73 82.56
C GLY A 446 11.48 -12.06 81.19
N LYS A 447 12.08 -10.87 80.99
CA LYS A 447 12.09 -10.18 79.69
C LYS A 447 12.77 -11.01 78.61
N CYS A 448 13.94 -11.58 78.91
CA CYS A 448 14.67 -12.43 77.97
C CYS A 448 13.86 -13.67 77.57
N LYS A 449 13.12 -14.29 78.50
CA LYS A 449 12.21 -15.42 78.17
C LYS A 449 11.08 -14.99 77.23
N GLN A 450 10.45 -13.84 77.49
CA GLN A 450 9.40 -13.31 76.63
C GLN A 450 9.92 -12.98 75.22
N ASP A 451 11.14 -12.43 75.12
CA ASP A 451 11.81 -12.18 73.83
C ASP A 451 12.13 -13.49 73.10
N ILE A 452 12.60 -14.51 73.80
CA ILE A 452 12.84 -15.84 73.21
C ILE A 452 11.54 -16.44 72.66
N ASP A 453 10.43 -16.34 73.39
CA ASP A 453 9.16 -16.91 72.94
C ASP A 453 8.55 -16.13 71.77
N SER A 454 8.67 -14.79 71.75
CA SER A 454 8.28 -14.00 70.58
C SER A 454 9.12 -14.37 69.34
N LYS A 455 10.45 -14.51 69.50
CA LYS A 455 11.34 -14.93 68.40
C LYS A 455 11.06 -16.35 67.92
N LYS A 456 10.65 -17.27 68.79
CA LYS A 456 10.22 -18.62 68.37
C LYS A 456 8.96 -18.58 67.51
N VAL A 457 8.00 -17.71 67.82
CA VAL A 457 6.79 -17.54 67.02
C VAL A 457 7.13 -16.95 65.65
N ASP A 458 7.97 -15.92 65.61
CA ASP A 458 8.48 -15.33 64.35
C ASP A 458 9.21 -16.37 63.49
N LEU A 459 10.05 -17.20 64.11
CA LEU A 459 10.80 -18.23 63.40
C LEU A 459 9.86 -19.27 62.76
N LYS A 460 8.82 -19.69 63.48
CA LYS A 460 7.79 -20.60 62.94
C LYS A 460 6.97 -19.96 61.82
N SER A 461 6.67 -18.66 61.90
CA SER A 461 5.94 -17.96 60.83
C SER A 461 6.79 -17.85 59.56
N LEU A 462 8.07 -17.49 59.71
CA LEU A 462 9.04 -17.42 58.60
C LEU A 462 9.30 -18.80 57.97
N GLN A 463 9.37 -19.87 58.76
CA GLN A 463 9.48 -21.23 58.24
C GLN A 463 8.30 -21.60 57.34
N ARG A 464 7.06 -21.34 57.79
CA ARG A 464 5.86 -21.57 56.97
C ARG A 464 5.88 -20.74 55.68
N GLN A 465 6.29 -19.47 55.76
CA GLN A 465 6.38 -18.60 54.59
C GLN A 465 7.46 -19.08 53.59
N ASN A 466 8.57 -19.61 54.07
CA ASN A 466 9.59 -20.20 53.21
C ASN A 466 9.11 -21.50 52.55
N GLU A 467 8.33 -22.32 53.24
CA GLU A 467 7.73 -23.53 52.66
C GLU A 467 6.72 -23.20 51.57
N THR A 468 5.86 -22.19 51.75
CA THR A 468 4.92 -21.76 50.71
C THR A 468 5.66 -21.22 49.49
N LYS A 469 6.66 -20.34 49.71
CA LYS A 469 7.50 -19.81 48.61
C LYS A 469 8.26 -20.91 47.87
N LYS A 470 8.74 -21.95 48.56
CA LYS A 470 9.36 -23.12 47.92
C LYS A 470 8.37 -23.89 47.04
N LYS A 471 7.14 -24.11 47.51
CA LYS A 471 6.08 -24.77 46.72
C LYS A 471 5.69 -23.95 45.50
N GLU A 472 5.57 -22.64 45.65
CA GLU A 472 5.30 -21.71 44.54
C GLU A 472 6.42 -21.75 43.50
N ALA A 473 7.69 -21.68 43.93
CA ALA A 473 8.84 -21.79 43.03
C ALA A 473 8.87 -23.12 42.26
N GLN A 474 8.54 -24.24 42.92
CA GLN A 474 8.44 -25.56 42.27
C GLN A 474 7.28 -25.63 41.26
N LEU A 475 6.15 -24.99 41.56
CA LEU A 475 5.02 -24.92 40.63
C LEU A 475 5.40 -24.13 39.38
N GLU A 476 6.05 -22.98 39.55
CA GLU A 476 6.51 -22.14 38.45
C GLU A 476 7.61 -22.80 37.62
N GLU A 477 8.49 -23.58 38.25
CA GLU A 477 9.47 -24.39 37.52
C GLU A 477 8.79 -25.47 36.67
N ARG A 478 7.79 -26.16 37.22
CA ARG A 478 7.00 -27.15 36.46
C ARG A 478 6.20 -26.53 35.31
N LYS A 479 5.70 -25.29 35.46
CA LYS A 479 5.07 -24.56 34.36
C LYS A 479 6.08 -24.25 33.26
N ARG A 480 7.25 -23.70 33.62
CA ARG A 480 8.34 -23.41 32.68
C ARG A 480 8.88 -24.66 31.97
N THR A 481 8.89 -25.83 32.61
CA THR A 481 9.28 -27.08 31.92
C THR A 481 8.21 -27.52 30.92
N ARG A 482 6.93 -27.47 31.28
CA ARG A 482 5.82 -27.81 30.36
C ARG A 482 5.77 -26.87 29.17
N GLU A 483 5.94 -25.57 29.40
CA GLU A 483 6.02 -24.59 28.31
C GLU A 483 7.19 -24.94 27.39
N ARG A 484 8.39 -25.17 27.94
CA ARG A 484 9.55 -25.59 27.11
C ARG A 484 9.27 -26.86 26.30
N GLU A 485 8.64 -27.87 26.88
CA GLU A 485 8.24 -29.09 26.17
C GLU A 485 7.22 -28.79 25.06
N GLN A 486 6.27 -27.88 25.28
CA GLN A 486 5.32 -27.44 24.25
C GLN A 486 6.04 -26.73 23.10
N TRP A 487 6.90 -25.75 23.41
CA TRP A 487 7.72 -25.06 22.42
C TRP A 487 8.63 -26.01 21.65
N ASP A 488 9.24 -27.00 22.30
CA ASP A 488 10.07 -28.02 21.65
C ASP A 488 9.24 -28.92 20.72
N ASN A 489 8.02 -29.27 21.09
CA ASN A 489 7.12 -30.06 20.25
C ASN A 489 6.62 -29.27 19.04
N GLU A 490 6.25 -28.00 19.23
CA GLU A 490 5.87 -27.09 18.14
C GLU A 490 7.04 -26.89 17.17
N ARG A 491 8.24 -26.65 17.69
CA ARG A 491 9.45 -26.54 16.90
C ARG A 491 9.71 -27.80 16.06
N LYS A 492 9.61 -28.99 16.65
CA LYS A 492 9.74 -30.25 15.91
C LYS A 492 8.66 -30.41 14.83
N GLY A 493 7.43 -30.00 15.12
CA GLY A 493 6.34 -29.98 14.14
C GLY A 493 6.68 -29.10 12.93
N LEU A 494 7.17 -27.89 13.19
CA LEU A 494 7.61 -26.96 12.13
C LEU A 494 8.83 -27.46 11.37
N GLU A 495 9.80 -28.11 12.03
CA GLU A 495 10.95 -28.74 11.38
C GLU A 495 10.49 -29.82 10.37
N VAL A 496 9.55 -30.68 10.75
CA VAL A 496 8.96 -31.70 9.85
C VAL A 496 8.21 -31.06 8.68
N GLU A 497 7.47 -29.98 8.92
CA GLU A 497 6.74 -29.28 7.86
C GLU A 497 7.69 -28.60 6.86
N ILE A 498 8.79 -28.01 7.35
CA ILE A 498 9.85 -27.47 6.50
C ILE A 498 10.47 -28.59 5.63
N GLU A 499 10.75 -29.75 6.20
CA GLU A 499 11.26 -30.90 5.44
C GLU A 499 10.29 -31.35 4.35
N ASN A 500 8.98 -31.41 4.64
CA ASN A 500 7.95 -31.73 3.66
C ASN A 500 7.88 -30.70 2.53
N LEU A 501 7.91 -29.41 2.86
CA LEU A 501 7.92 -28.33 1.87
C LEU A 501 9.18 -28.35 1.01
N GLN A 502 10.34 -28.72 1.58
CA GLN A 502 11.56 -28.91 0.82
C GLN A 502 11.46 -30.07 -0.16
N LEU A 503 10.89 -31.21 0.26
CA LEU A 503 10.63 -32.35 -0.61
C LEU A 503 9.68 -31.99 -1.75
N GLU A 504 8.62 -31.25 -1.46
CA GLU A 504 7.68 -30.78 -2.49
C GLU A 504 8.33 -29.79 -3.46
N ARG A 505 9.16 -28.87 -2.97
CA ARG A 505 9.95 -27.97 -3.81
C ARG A 505 10.85 -28.75 -4.77
N VAL A 506 11.54 -29.80 -4.30
CA VAL A 506 12.37 -30.66 -5.15
C VAL A 506 11.52 -31.30 -6.25
N ARG A 507 10.37 -31.90 -5.90
CA ARG A 507 9.45 -32.49 -6.89
C ARG A 507 8.96 -31.48 -7.94
N LEU A 508 8.70 -30.24 -7.54
CA LEU A 508 8.28 -29.19 -8.46
C LEU A 508 9.43 -28.74 -9.38
N VAL A 509 10.66 -28.70 -8.87
CA VAL A 509 11.85 -28.42 -9.70
C VAL A 509 12.04 -29.53 -10.72
N ASP A 510 11.92 -30.80 -10.33
CA ASP A 510 12.02 -31.93 -11.26
C ASP A 510 10.97 -31.83 -12.37
N LYS A 511 9.69 -31.59 -12.02
CA LYS A 511 8.63 -31.33 -13.00
C LYS A 511 8.92 -30.15 -13.92
N LYS A 512 9.52 -29.08 -13.41
CA LYS A 512 9.91 -27.91 -14.21
C LYS A 512 11.05 -28.25 -15.18
N THR A 513 12.02 -29.06 -14.75
CA THR A 513 13.09 -29.52 -15.64
C THR A 513 12.57 -30.44 -16.73
N GLU A 514 11.63 -31.33 -16.40
CA GLU A 514 10.92 -32.19 -17.36
C GLU A 514 10.16 -31.34 -18.39
N ALA A 515 9.39 -30.34 -17.92
CA ALA A 515 8.66 -29.42 -18.79
C ALA A 515 9.61 -28.61 -19.69
N SER A 516 10.75 -28.15 -19.17
CA SER A 516 11.75 -27.43 -19.95
C SER A 516 12.38 -28.32 -21.03
N ARG A 517 12.63 -29.60 -20.70
CA ARG A 517 13.11 -30.59 -21.67
C ARG A 517 12.08 -30.82 -22.77
N LEU A 518 10.82 -31.04 -22.42
CA LEU A 518 9.74 -31.19 -23.39
C LEU A 518 9.59 -29.94 -24.28
N ASP A 519 9.72 -28.73 -23.73
CA ASP A 519 9.69 -27.49 -24.51
C ASP A 519 10.87 -27.40 -25.50
N THR A 520 12.06 -27.87 -25.11
CA THR A 520 13.18 -27.97 -26.06
C THR A 520 12.95 -29.01 -27.15
N GLU A 521 12.33 -30.15 -26.83
CA GLU A 521 11.97 -31.20 -27.80
C GLU A 521 10.90 -30.69 -28.79
N ILE A 522 9.90 -29.95 -28.30
CA ILE A 522 8.87 -29.30 -29.14
C ILE A 522 9.51 -28.26 -30.08
N LYS A 523 10.41 -27.40 -29.57
CA LYS A 523 11.11 -26.40 -30.40
C LYS A 523 11.96 -27.06 -31.48
N GLN A 524 12.66 -28.14 -31.16
CA GLN A 524 13.42 -28.92 -32.15
C GLN A 524 12.49 -29.54 -33.20
N ALA A 525 11.37 -30.12 -32.80
CA ALA A 525 10.39 -30.67 -33.72
C ALA A 525 9.77 -29.60 -34.63
N GLN A 526 9.45 -28.42 -34.09
CA GLN A 526 8.95 -27.27 -34.88
C GLN A 526 10.00 -26.74 -35.86
N ALA A 527 11.28 -26.68 -35.46
CA ALA A 527 12.36 -26.27 -36.35
C ALA A 527 12.56 -27.29 -37.49
N ALA A 528 12.49 -28.59 -37.19
CA ALA A 528 12.55 -29.65 -38.19
C ALA A 528 11.36 -29.60 -39.15
N LEU A 529 10.14 -29.35 -38.65
CA LEU A 529 8.95 -29.18 -39.48
C LEU A 529 9.11 -27.99 -40.44
N LYS A 530 9.54 -26.83 -39.94
CA LYS A 530 9.80 -25.65 -40.77
C LYS A 530 10.89 -25.89 -41.82
N ALA A 531 11.93 -26.66 -41.48
CA ALA A 531 12.96 -27.02 -42.45
C ALA A 531 12.38 -27.89 -43.57
N GLN A 532 11.53 -28.88 -43.23
CA GLN A 532 10.83 -29.69 -44.23
C GLN A 532 9.84 -28.87 -45.07
N GLU A 533 9.11 -27.93 -44.47
CA GLU A 533 8.24 -27.01 -45.20
C GLU A 533 9.06 -26.16 -46.20
N GLY A 534 10.22 -25.63 -45.77
CA GLY A 534 11.13 -24.89 -46.64
C GLY A 534 11.69 -25.75 -47.78
N GLU A 535 12.13 -26.98 -47.49
CA GLU A 535 12.59 -27.92 -48.53
C GLU A 535 11.48 -28.24 -49.54
N LEU A 536 10.23 -28.36 -49.07
CA LEU A 536 9.06 -28.59 -49.93
C LEU A 536 8.73 -27.36 -50.78
N GLU A 537 8.80 -26.15 -50.20
CA GLU A 537 8.60 -24.89 -50.93
C GLU A 537 9.68 -24.70 -52.00
N ASP A 538 10.95 -24.97 -51.69
CA ASP A 538 12.06 -24.92 -52.64
C ASP A 538 11.85 -25.95 -53.77
N TYR A 539 11.41 -27.17 -53.43
CA TYR A 539 11.10 -28.20 -54.42
C TYR A 539 9.94 -27.80 -55.34
N VAL A 540 8.83 -27.31 -54.78
CA VAL A 540 7.68 -26.84 -55.56
C VAL A 540 8.08 -25.68 -56.46
N THR A 541 8.88 -24.75 -55.95
CA THR A 541 9.39 -23.59 -56.71
C THR A 541 10.27 -24.06 -57.87
N ALA A 542 11.18 -25.02 -57.63
CA ALA A 542 12.01 -25.60 -58.69
C ALA A 542 11.17 -26.28 -59.79
N VAL A 543 10.16 -27.06 -59.41
CA VAL A 543 9.23 -27.70 -60.37
C VAL A 543 8.46 -26.66 -61.16
N LEU A 544 7.96 -25.59 -60.52
CA LEU A 544 7.27 -24.50 -61.21
C LEU A 544 8.16 -23.79 -62.23
N TYR A 545 9.42 -23.52 -61.88
CA TYR A 545 10.39 -22.95 -62.84
C TYR A 545 10.64 -23.89 -64.02
N GLN A 546 10.77 -25.19 -63.76
CA GLN A 546 10.96 -26.19 -64.80
C GLN A 546 9.75 -26.25 -65.76
N MET A 547 8.54 -26.20 -65.23
CA MET A 547 7.31 -26.11 -66.05
C MET A 547 7.23 -24.79 -66.84
N LEU A 548 7.68 -23.68 -66.26
CA LEU A 548 7.74 -22.38 -66.94
C LEU A 548 8.71 -22.40 -68.12
N ASP A 549 9.88 -23.02 -67.96
CA ASP A 549 10.85 -23.21 -69.03
C ASP A 549 10.29 -24.11 -70.14
N GLU A 550 9.60 -25.19 -69.80
CA GLU A 550 8.91 -26.06 -70.78
C GLU A 550 7.82 -25.29 -71.54
N VAL A 551 7.01 -24.48 -70.85
CA VAL A 551 5.98 -23.64 -71.48
C VAL A 551 6.60 -22.58 -72.38
N ALA A 552 7.72 -21.95 -71.98
CA ALA A 552 8.44 -20.99 -72.80
C ALA A 552 9.04 -21.64 -74.05
N ALA A 553 9.60 -22.86 -73.91
CA ALA A 553 10.09 -23.64 -75.05
C ALA A 553 8.96 -23.96 -76.03
N LEU A 554 7.80 -24.40 -75.53
CA LEU A 554 6.61 -24.65 -76.35
C LEU A 554 6.10 -23.37 -77.03
N SER A 555 6.08 -22.22 -76.34
CA SER A 555 5.67 -20.96 -76.95
C SER A 555 6.62 -20.54 -78.07
N SER A 556 7.94 -20.68 -77.86
CA SER A 556 8.94 -20.39 -78.90
C SER A 556 8.78 -21.28 -80.12
N GLY A 557 8.46 -22.57 -79.92
CA GLY A 557 8.16 -23.50 -81.01
C GLY A 557 6.87 -23.13 -81.77
N VAL A 558 5.84 -22.66 -81.06
CA VAL A 558 4.61 -22.15 -81.69
C VAL A 558 4.90 -20.88 -82.50
N ASP A 559 5.72 -19.98 -81.97
CA ASP A 559 6.13 -18.75 -82.67
C ASP A 559 6.95 -19.06 -83.93
N GLU A 560 7.85 -20.05 -83.88
CA GLU A 560 8.57 -20.55 -85.06
C GLU A 560 7.63 -21.16 -86.11
N GLN A 561 6.67 -21.99 -85.68
CA GLN A 561 5.66 -22.55 -86.59
C GLN A 561 4.80 -21.45 -87.22
N LYS A 562 4.43 -20.42 -86.45
CA LYS A 562 3.69 -19.27 -86.92
C LYS A 562 4.49 -18.45 -87.93
N ALA A 563 5.79 -18.25 -87.69
CA ALA A 563 6.70 -17.59 -88.61
C ALA A 563 6.88 -18.39 -89.92
N MET A 564 6.97 -19.72 -89.84
CA MET A 564 7.01 -20.58 -91.02
C MET A 564 5.71 -20.44 -91.85
N LEU A 565 4.54 -20.47 -91.19
CA LEU A 565 3.24 -20.29 -91.83
C LEU A 565 3.13 -18.95 -92.56
N VAL A 566 3.61 -17.86 -91.95
CA VAL A 566 3.66 -16.53 -92.57
C VAL A 566 4.56 -16.54 -93.82
N ARG A 567 5.76 -17.14 -93.74
CA ARG A 567 6.64 -17.25 -94.92
C ARG A 567 6.00 -18.06 -96.06
N THR A 568 5.31 -19.15 -95.75
CA THR A 568 4.56 -19.90 -96.78
C THR A 568 3.39 -19.10 -97.34
N ALA A 569 2.71 -18.29 -96.51
CA ALA A 569 1.64 -17.41 -96.99
C ALA A 569 2.19 -16.31 -97.91
N GLU A 570 3.31 -15.68 -97.55
CA GLU A 570 4.01 -14.70 -98.39
C GLU A 570 4.51 -15.31 -99.70
N SER A 571 5.07 -16.52 -99.66
CA SER A 571 5.47 -17.27 -100.86
C SER A 571 4.28 -17.59 -101.75
N ASN A 572 3.15 -18.00 -101.17
CA ASN A 572 1.93 -18.27 -101.92
C ASN A 572 1.36 -16.98 -102.52
N ASN A 573 1.43 -15.86 -101.79
CA ASN A 573 0.97 -14.56 -102.28
C ASN A 573 1.85 -14.06 -103.44
N SER A 574 3.17 -14.24 -103.34
CA SER A 574 4.11 -13.95 -104.44
C SER A 574 3.84 -14.83 -105.68
N LEU A 575 3.48 -16.11 -105.48
CA LEU A 575 3.07 -16.98 -106.59
C LEU A 575 1.76 -16.51 -107.23
N VAL A 576 0.80 -16.03 -106.44
CA VAL A 576 -0.44 -15.44 -106.96
C VAL A 576 -0.16 -14.16 -107.75
N GLU A 577 0.72 -13.29 -107.26
CA GLU A 577 1.16 -12.10 -108.00
C GLU A 577 1.87 -12.48 -109.31
N ALA A 578 2.75 -13.48 -109.31
CA ALA A 578 3.40 -13.96 -110.53
C ALA A 578 2.41 -14.55 -111.54
N VAL A 579 1.36 -15.24 -111.07
CA VAL A 579 0.28 -15.73 -111.95
C VAL A 579 -0.55 -14.58 -112.52
N LEU A 580 -0.83 -13.54 -111.73
CA LEU A 580 -1.53 -12.34 -112.21
C LEU A 580 -0.68 -11.55 -113.23
N GLU A 581 0.64 -11.50 -113.08
CA GLU A 581 1.55 -10.91 -114.07
C GLU A 581 1.57 -11.72 -115.37
N LEU A 582 1.57 -13.05 -115.29
CA LEU A 582 1.47 -13.92 -116.47
C LEU A 582 0.13 -13.76 -117.21
N ASP A 583 -0.98 -13.55 -116.50
CA ASP A 583 -2.29 -13.29 -117.10
C ASP A 583 -2.34 -11.90 -117.79
N LEU A 584 -1.67 -10.90 -117.20
CA LEU A 584 -1.50 -9.57 -117.80
C LEU A 584 -0.63 -9.59 -119.06
N ASP A 585 0.41 -10.44 -119.10
CA ASP A 585 1.24 -10.58 -120.29
C ASP A 585 0.58 -11.44 -121.38
N ALA A 586 -0.25 -12.42 -121.02
CA ALA A 586 -1.11 -13.13 -121.96
C ALA A 586 -2.16 -12.21 -122.62
N GLN A 587 -2.66 -11.18 -121.90
CA GLN A 587 -3.53 -10.17 -122.50
C GLN A 587 -2.79 -9.18 -123.42
N LYS A 588 -1.48 -8.95 -123.23
CA LYS A 588 -0.66 -8.12 -124.12
C LYS A 588 -0.27 -8.85 -125.41
N GLU A 589 -0.04 -10.17 -125.37
CA GLU A 589 0.24 -10.95 -126.59
C GLU A 589 -0.97 -11.06 -127.53
N ASN A 590 -2.20 -11.04 -127.01
CA ASN A 590 -3.41 -11.17 -127.84
C ASN A 590 -3.80 -9.89 -128.62
N ILE A 591 -3.06 -8.79 -128.43
CA ILE A 591 -3.28 -7.52 -129.18
C ILE A 591 -2.25 -7.34 -130.31
N SER A 592 -1.20 -8.17 -130.39
CA SER A 592 -0.09 -7.99 -131.35
C SER A 592 -0.10 -8.92 -132.58
N THR A 593 -1.17 -9.70 -132.80
CA THR A 593 -1.34 -10.52 -134.02
C THR A 593 -2.55 -10.06 -134.83
N HIS A 594 -2.50 -8.82 -135.28
CA HIS A 594 -3.30 -8.32 -136.40
C HIS A 594 -2.33 -7.66 -137.39
N GLN A 595 -1.97 -8.36 -138.47
CA GLN A 595 -1.96 -7.81 -139.85
C GLN A 595 -1.56 -8.84 -140.93
N ILE A 596 -2.56 -9.14 -141.78
CA ILE A 596 -2.53 -9.23 -143.26
C ILE A 596 -1.93 -10.48 -143.94
N LYS A 597 -2.82 -11.27 -144.57
CA LYS A 597 -2.81 -11.59 -146.02
C LYS A 597 -4.05 -12.41 -146.47
N THR A 598 -4.83 -11.84 -147.38
CA THR A 598 -5.80 -12.49 -148.32
C THR A 598 -5.07 -12.90 -149.62
N PRO A 599 -5.68 -13.47 -150.70
CA PRO A 599 -6.87 -14.35 -150.91
C PRO A 599 -6.60 -15.56 -151.88
N ARG A 600 -7.56 -16.51 -152.07
CA ARG A 600 -7.98 -17.10 -153.39
C ARG A 600 -9.05 -18.20 -153.30
N HIS A 601 -10.07 -18.08 -154.17
CA HIS A 601 -10.99 -19.07 -154.80
C HIS A 601 -11.24 -20.42 -154.08
N LYS A 602 -12.48 -20.77 -153.71
CA LYS A 602 -13.64 -21.07 -154.57
C LYS A 602 -14.93 -21.02 -153.76
#